data_AF-A0A7V8BI16-F1
#
_entry.id   AF-A0A7V8BI16-F1
#
_cell.length_a   1.000
_cell.length_b   1.000
_cell.length_c   1.000
_cell.angle_alpha   90.00
_cell.angle_beta   90.00
_cell.angle_gamma   90.00
#
_symmetry.space_group_name_H-M   'P 1'
#
loop_
_entity.id
_entity.type
_entity.pdbx_description
1 polymer ?
#
loop_
_entity_poly.entity_id
_entity_poly.type
_entity_poly.pdbx_seq_one_letter_code
_entity_poly.pdbx_strand_id
1 'polypeptide(L)'
;MSLTSSTVTYSLSAAGPRSDAAGQCYHCRLPLPREEEFQTEFGGVSRCFCCAGCLAVATMIHESGLEAFYAQRTRPSSKAEPVREDWTLFDRPAVQQSFVRALGDGEMEALLGLDGLVCGACAWLNEQHLRRLPGVVAAEVNLAAQRLRVRWQASRLRLSEIFAAI
;
A
#
# COMPACT_ATOMS: atom_id res chain seq x y z
N MET A 1 -15.54 -18.06 -31.78
CA MET A 1 -14.74 -18.57 -30.64
C MET A 1 -15.18 -17.81 -29.42
N SER A 2 -16.23 -18.30 -28.75
CA SER A 2 -16.83 -17.63 -27.59
C SER A 2 -16.45 -18.42 -26.35
N LEU A 3 -15.71 -17.75 -25.46
CA LEU A 3 -15.22 -18.27 -24.19
C LEU A 3 -16.38 -18.42 -23.21
N THR A 4 -16.50 -19.60 -22.61
CA THR A 4 -17.45 -19.90 -21.54
C THR A 4 -17.05 -19.16 -20.27
N SER A 5 -17.83 -18.16 -19.89
CA SER A 5 -17.72 -17.49 -18.60
C SER A 5 -18.43 -18.36 -17.55
N SER A 6 -17.66 -18.95 -16.63
CA SER A 6 -18.19 -19.71 -15.50
C SER A 6 -18.82 -18.74 -14.51
N THR A 7 -20.14 -18.64 -14.55
CA THR A 7 -20.92 -17.88 -13.57
C THR A 7 -20.85 -18.60 -12.22
N VAL A 8 -20.18 -18.00 -11.24
CA VAL A 8 -20.28 -18.42 -9.84
C VAL A 8 -21.64 -17.99 -9.33
N THR A 9 -22.56 -18.94 -9.16
CA THR A 9 -23.90 -18.70 -8.62
C THR A 9 -23.82 -18.61 -7.09
N TYR A 10 -24.06 -17.43 -6.53
CA TYR A 10 -24.27 -17.28 -5.09
C TYR A 10 -25.74 -17.52 -4.77
N SER A 11 -26.00 -18.57 -3.99
CA SER A 11 -27.34 -18.93 -3.51
C SER A 11 -27.70 -18.07 -2.30
N LEU A 12 -28.82 -17.33 -2.40
CA LEU A 12 -29.49 -16.68 -1.28
C LEU A 12 -30.17 -17.76 -0.43
N SER A 13 -29.53 -18.15 0.68
CA SER A 13 -30.14 -19.05 1.67
C SER A 13 -30.65 -18.25 2.87
N ALA A 14 -31.82 -18.64 3.37
CA ALA A 14 -32.50 -17.99 4.49
C ALA A 14 -31.64 -17.96 5.76
N ALA A 15 -31.66 -16.83 6.45
CA ALA A 15 -30.82 -16.50 7.60
C ALA A 15 -30.95 -17.51 8.76
N GLY A 16 -29.99 -18.43 8.86
CA GLY A 16 -29.74 -19.23 10.06
C GLY A 16 -29.13 -18.37 11.20
N PRO A 17 -29.10 -18.89 12.43
CA PRO A 17 -28.59 -18.15 13.59
C PRO A 17 -27.11 -17.75 13.39
N ARG A 18 -26.84 -16.45 13.50
CA ARG A 18 -25.50 -15.84 13.38
C ARG A 18 -24.68 -16.18 14.63
N SER A 19 -23.43 -16.63 14.48
CA SER A 19 -22.64 -17.15 15.60
C SER A 19 -21.37 -16.36 15.97
N ASP A 20 -21.23 -15.14 15.46
CA ASP A 20 -20.10 -14.28 15.84
C ASP A 20 -20.45 -13.38 17.02
N ALA A 21 -19.44 -13.01 17.82
CA ALA A 21 -19.58 -12.08 18.93
C ALA A 21 -20.33 -10.83 18.43
N ALA A 22 -21.50 -10.56 19.02
CA ALA A 22 -22.55 -9.70 18.47
C ALA A 22 -22.00 -8.45 17.73
N GLY A 23 -21.95 -8.52 16.40
CA GLY A 23 -21.59 -7.39 15.54
C GLY A 23 -20.12 -7.31 15.10
N GLN A 24 -19.28 -8.33 15.28
CA GLN A 24 -17.90 -8.36 14.78
C GLN A 24 -17.71 -9.31 13.59
N CYS A 25 -16.80 -8.95 12.69
CA CYS A 25 -16.36 -9.79 11.59
C CYS A 25 -15.58 -11.00 12.13
N TYR A 26 -15.96 -12.21 11.70
CA TYR A 26 -15.31 -13.46 12.06
C TYR A 26 -13.79 -13.46 11.77
N HIS A 27 -13.38 -12.85 10.66
CA HIS A 27 -11.98 -12.89 10.22
C HIS A 27 -11.10 -11.81 10.87
N CYS A 28 -11.48 -10.53 10.70
CA CYS A 28 -10.63 -9.40 11.08
C CYS A 28 -10.94 -8.84 12.48
N ARG A 29 -12.06 -9.25 13.09
CA ARG A 29 -12.60 -8.74 14.38
C ARG A 29 -12.98 -7.25 14.40
N LEU A 30 -13.12 -6.60 13.25
CA LEU A 30 -13.70 -5.25 13.16
C LEU A 30 -15.23 -5.29 13.25
N PRO A 31 -15.89 -4.19 13.66
CA PRO A 31 -17.35 -4.07 13.61
C PRO A 31 -17.90 -4.34 12.21
N LEU A 32 -19.01 -5.06 12.13
CA LEU A 32 -19.75 -5.28 10.89
C LEU A 32 -20.41 -3.96 10.46
N PRO A 33 -20.32 -3.59 9.15
CA PRO A 33 -21.13 -2.50 8.62
C PRO A 33 -22.61 -2.89 8.75
N ARG A 34 -23.49 -1.90 8.95
CA ARG A 34 -24.91 -2.17 9.24
C ARG A 34 -25.68 -2.77 8.04
N GLU A 35 -25.09 -2.88 6.84
CA GLU A 35 -25.83 -3.19 5.61
C GLU A 35 -25.07 -4.00 4.53
N GLU A 36 -24.02 -4.78 4.86
CA GLU A 36 -23.38 -5.65 3.86
C GLU A 36 -23.33 -7.12 4.31
N GLU A 37 -24.05 -7.98 3.59
CA GLU A 37 -24.34 -9.38 3.94
C GLU A 37 -23.28 -10.37 3.42
N PHE A 38 -22.01 -10.16 3.77
CA PHE A 38 -21.01 -11.19 3.50
C PHE A 38 -21.13 -12.28 4.58
N GLN A 39 -21.68 -13.44 4.21
CA GLN A 39 -21.91 -14.57 5.12
C GLN A 39 -21.58 -15.91 4.46
N THR A 40 -21.09 -16.86 5.26
CA THR A 40 -20.93 -18.26 4.84
C THR A 40 -20.93 -19.19 6.04
N GLU A 41 -21.03 -20.49 5.79
CA GLU A 41 -21.07 -21.53 6.83
C GLU A 41 -19.75 -22.30 6.86
N PHE A 42 -19.15 -22.41 8.05
CA PHE A 42 -18.00 -23.27 8.31
C PHE A 42 -18.37 -24.27 9.40
N GLY A 43 -18.34 -25.57 9.07
CA GLY A 43 -18.62 -26.65 10.03
C GLY A 43 -20.01 -26.56 10.68
N GLY A 44 -21.06 -26.22 9.92
CA GLY A 44 -22.42 -26.08 10.46
C GLY A 44 -22.74 -24.72 11.07
N VAL A 45 -21.77 -23.79 11.08
CA VAL A 45 -21.85 -22.56 11.84
C VAL A 45 -21.76 -21.34 10.92
N SER A 46 -22.82 -20.53 10.88
CA SER A 46 -22.89 -19.32 10.07
C SER A 46 -22.01 -18.20 10.64
N ARG A 47 -21.17 -17.62 9.78
CA ARG A 47 -20.18 -16.57 10.07
C ARG A 47 -20.42 -15.33 9.20
N CYS A 48 -20.20 -14.16 9.78
CA CYS A 48 -20.39 -12.85 9.15
C CYS A 48 -19.06 -12.12 8.91
N PHE A 49 -18.98 -11.35 7.82
CA PHE A 49 -17.77 -10.64 7.40
C PHE A 49 -18.03 -9.17 7.09
N CYS A 50 -17.04 -8.32 7.34
CA CYS A 50 -17.17 -6.88 7.09
C CYS A 50 -16.96 -6.48 5.63
N CYS A 51 -16.49 -7.38 4.77
CA CYS A 51 -16.27 -7.16 3.33
C CYS A 51 -16.03 -8.49 2.60
N ALA A 52 -16.15 -8.49 1.26
CA ALA A 52 -15.86 -9.65 0.40
C ALA A 52 -14.45 -10.23 0.60
N GLY A 53 -13.45 -9.37 0.89
CA GLY A 53 -12.08 -9.82 1.13
C GLY A 53 -11.94 -10.64 2.41
N CYS A 54 -12.64 -10.25 3.49
CA CYS A 54 -12.62 -11.03 4.74
C CYS A 54 -13.30 -12.39 4.58
N LEU A 55 -14.37 -12.46 3.76
CA LEU A 55 -14.99 -13.72 3.38
C LEU A 55 -14.00 -14.60 2.59
N ALA A 56 -13.38 -14.07 1.54
CA ALA A 56 -12.44 -14.82 0.70
C ALA A 56 -11.24 -15.39 1.48
N VAL A 57 -10.62 -14.59 2.35
CA VAL A 57 -9.49 -15.05 3.16
C VAL A 57 -9.94 -16.08 4.19
N ALA A 58 -11.11 -15.91 4.80
CA ALA A 58 -11.64 -16.91 5.72
C ALA A 58 -11.90 -18.24 5.02
N THR A 59 -12.53 -18.21 3.84
CA THR A 59 -12.73 -19.41 3.02
C THR A 59 -11.41 -20.11 2.72
N MET A 60 -10.39 -19.37 2.27
CA MET A 60 -9.06 -19.93 2.00
C MET A 60 -8.44 -20.59 3.24
N ILE A 61 -8.54 -19.95 4.41
CA ILE A 61 -8.00 -20.48 5.67
C ILE A 61 -8.67 -21.82 6.03
N HIS A 62 -10.00 -21.89 5.90
CA HIS A 62 -10.78 -23.11 6.15
C HIS A 62 -10.47 -24.21 5.12
N GLU A 63 -10.41 -23.87 3.84
CA GLU A 63 -10.07 -24.83 2.76
C GLU A 63 -8.63 -25.36 2.87
N SER A 64 -7.73 -24.58 3.47
CA SER A 64 -6.31 -24.94 3.64
C SER A 64 -5.99 -25.62 4.98
N GLY A 65 -6.97 -25.81 5.86
CA GLY A 65 -6.76 -26.39 7.19
C GLY A 65 -5.88 -25.51 8.11
N LEU A 66 -5.94 -24.18 7.94
CA LEU A 66 -5.13 -23.20 8.68
C LEU A 66 -5.92 -22.50 9.81
N GLU A 67 -6.98 -23.11 10.31
CA GLU A 67 -7.93 -22.51 11.27
C GLU A 67 -7.28 -22.17 12.62
N ALA A 68 -6.12 -22.75 12.92
CA ALA A 68 -5.27 -22.36 14.05
C ALA A 68 -4.95 -20.84 14.05
N PHE A 69 -5.00 -20.19 12.89
CA PHE A 69 -4.94 -18.74 12.74
C PHE A 69 -5.88 -18.00 13.70
N TYR A 70 -7.13 -18.47 13.85
CA TYR A 70 -8.14 -17.76 14.66
C TYR A 70 -7.85 -17.83 16.16
N ALA A 71 -7.21 -18.91 16.61
CA ALA A 71 -6.78 -19.08 18.00
C ALA A 71 -5.50 -18.28 18.31
N GLN A 72 -4.56 -18.23 17.37
CA GLN A 72 -3.28 -17.52 17.54
C GLN A 72 -3.42 -16.00 17.39
N ARG A 73 -4.50 -15.54 16.77
CA ARG A 73 -4.75 -14.12 16.55
C ARG A 73 -5.20 -13.43 17.84
N THR A 74 -4.40 -12.49 18.34
CA THR A 74 -4.69 -11.74 19.57
C THR A 74 -5.25 -10.33 19.33
N ARG A 75 -5.07 -9.74 18.14
CA ARG A 75 -5.49 -8.36 17.82
C ARG A 75 -6.36 -8.27 16.55
N PRO A 76 -7.36 -7.35 16.48
CA PRO A 76 -8.06 -7.03 15.24
C PRO A 76 -7.11 -6.52 14.15
N SER A 77 -7.46 -6.74 12.88
CA SER A 77 -6.76 -6.06 11.77
C SER A 77 -7.30 -4.64 11.69
N SER A 78 -6.44 -3.66 11.48
CA SER A 78 -6.89 -2.37 10.96
C SER A 78 -7.32 -2.55 9.50
N LYS A 79 -8.34 -1.81 9.05
CA LYS A 79 -8.44 -1.52 7.61
C LYS A 79 -7.14 -0.82 7.25
N ALA A 80 -6.50 -1.23 6.15
CA ALA A 80 -5.40 -0.45 5.61
C ALA A 80 -5.94 0.96 5.35
N GLU A 81 -5.48 1.95 6.12
CA GLU A 81 -5.68 3.33 5.72
C GLU A 81 -4.97 3.52 4.37
N PRO A 82 -5.52 4.33 3.45
CA PRO A 82 -4.76 4.72 2.28
C PRO A 82 -3.47 5.36 2.78
N VAL A 83 -2.34 4.70 2.50
CA VAL A 83 -1.02 5.23 2.81
C VAL A 83 -0.86 6.50 1.96
N ARG A 84 -1.06 7.67 2.57
CA ARG A 84 -0.38 8.87 2.09
C ARG A 84 1.06 8.69 2.54
N GLU A 85 1.96 8.47 1.60
CA GLU A 85 3.37 8.31 1.90
C GLU A 85 3.86 9.59 2.61
N ASP A 86 4.12 9.47 3.91
CA ASP A 86 4.66 10.55 4.71
C ASP A 86 6.17 10.63 4.47
N TRP A 87 6.55 11.41 3.47
CA TRP A 87 7.95 11.62 3.11
C TRP A 87 8.72 12.48 4.12
N THR A 88 8.06 13.07 5.13
CA THR A 88 8.72 13.99 6.08
C THR A 88 9.78 13.30 6.93
N LEU A 89 9.75 11.97 7.06
CA LEU A 89 10.81 11.19 7.70
C LEU A 89 12.18 11.44 7.05
N PHE A 90 12.22 11.63 5.73
CA PHE A 90 13.44 11.87 4.97
C PHE A 90 14.02 13.27 5.15
N ASP A 91 13.33 14.18 5.84
CA ASP A 91 13.88 15.50 6.20
C ASP A 91 14.72 15.46 7.48
N ARG A 92 14.71 14.33 8.21
CA ARG A 92 15.47 14.21 9.46
C ARG A 92 16.97 14.06 9.16
N PRO A 93 17.85 14.84 9.82
CA PRO A 93 19.29 14.74 9.62
C PRO A 93 19.84 13.32 9.81
N ALA A 94 19.35 12.60 10.82
CA ALA A 94 19.78 11.22 11.11
C ALA A 94 19.48 10.25 9.95
N VAL A 95 18.43 10.49 9.16
CA VAL A 95 18.09 9.68 7.98
C VAL A 95 18.99 10.08 6.82
N GLN A 96 19.11 11.38 6.56
CA GLN A 96 19.88 11.92 5.43
C GLN A 96 21.36 11.60 5.50
N GLN A 97 21.96 11.51 6.68
CA GLN A 97 23.40 11.19 6.86
C GLN A 97 23.87 9.94 6.12
N SER A 98 22.95 8.99 5.85
CA SER A 98 23.29 7.73 5.19
C SER A 98 23.38 7.82 3.66
N PHE A 99 22.78 8.83 3.01
CA PHE A 99 22.70 8.89 1.53
C PHE A 99 22.64 10.31 0.93
N VAL A 100 22.63 11.36 1.75
CA VAL A 100 22.69 12.76 1.32
C VAL A 100 24.06 13.34 1.64
N ARG A 101 24.66 13.98 0.65
CA ARG A 101 25.97 14.63 0.77
C ARG A 101 25.84 16.14 0.60
N ALA A 102 26.43 16.91 1.51
CA ALA A 102 26.60 18.34 1.31
C ALA A 102 27.72 18.61 0.29
N LEU A 103 27.46 19.47 -0.69
CA LEU A 103 28.43 19.86 -1.71
C LEU A 103 29.09 21.23 -1.42
N GLY A 104 28.53 22.01 -0.49
CA GLY A 104 28.96 23.37 -0.16
C GLY A 104 27.83 24.38 -0.42
N ASP A 105 27.92 25.57 0.20
CA ASP A 105 26.99 26.69 -0.02
C ASP A 105 25.49 26.37 0.16
N GLY A 106 25.17 25.36 0.97
CA GLY A 106 23.81 24.89 1.20
C GLY A 106 23.25 23.96 0.11
N GLU A 107 24.07 23.60 -0.88
CA GLU A 107 23.75 22.59 -1.87
C GLU A 107 23.93 21.16 -1.31
N MET A 108 22.94 20.32 -1.56
CA MET A 108 22.89 18.93 -1.15
C MET A 108 22.71 18.03 -2.37
N GLU A 109 23.20 16.80 -2.29
CA GLU A 109 23.09 15.78 -3.33
C GLU A 109 22.59 14.46 -2.74
N ALA A 110 21.71 13.77 -3.47
CA ALA A 110 21.27 12.42 -3.16
C ALA A 110 21.25 11.53 -4.41
N LEU A 111 21.47 10.23 -4.21
CA LEU A 111 21.26 9.18 -5.20
C LEU A 111 20.04 8.34 -4.81
N LEU A 112 18.93 8.58 -5.48
CA LEU A 112 17.65 7.94 -5.20
C LEU A 112 17.42 6.76 -6.16
N GLY A 113 16.78 5.70 -5.67
CA GLY A 113 16.27 4.62 -6.53
C GLY A 113 14.96 5.05 -7.18
N LEU A 114 14.77 4.70 -8.45
CA LEU A 114 13.52 4.94 -9.18
C LEU A 114 12.97 3.63 -9.71
N ASP A 115 11.84 3.19 -9.16
CA ASP A 115 11.12 2.03 -9.69
C ASP A 115 10.20 2.42 -10.85
N GLY A 116 9.87 1.45 -11.71
CA GLY A 116 8.87 1.65 -12.77
C GLY A 116 9.28 2.50 -13.97
N LEU A 117 10.53 2.99 -14.04
CA LEU A 117 11.07 3.62 -15.24
C LEU A 117 11.30 2.59 -16.36
N VAL A 118 10.55 2.71 -17.47
CA VAL A 118 10.58 1.73 -18.57
C VAL A 118 11.28 2.21 -19.85
N CYS A 119 11.51 3.52 -20.02
CA CYS A 119 12.12 4.04 -21.24
C CYS A 119 12.82 5.40 -21.04
N GLY A 120 13.62 5.80 -22.04
CA GLY A 120 14.35 7.08 -22.04
C GLY A 120 13.44 8.31 -22.01
N ALA A 121 12.23 8.23 -22.55
CA ALA A 121 11.26 9.32 -22.47
C ALA A 121 10.77 9.54 -21.03
N CYS A 122 10.52 8.47 -20.27
CA CYS A 122 10.16 8.57 -18.85
C CYS A 122 11.30 9.18 -18.02
N ALA A 123 12.54 8.78 -18.29
CA ALA A 123 13.73 9.36 -17.66
C ALA A 123 13.81 10.87 -17.94
N TRP A 124 13.70 11.27 -19.21
CA TRP A 124 13.72 12.68 -19.60
C TRP A 124 12.58 13.48 -18.96
N LEU A 125 11.34 12.95 -18.93
CA LEU A 125 10.20 13.64 -18.32
C LEU A 125 10.41 13.88 -16.82
N ASN A 126 10.95 12.89 -16.09
CA ASN A 126 11.28 13.04 -14.67
C ASN A 126 12.34 14.11 -14.45
N GLU A 127 13.43 14.10 -15.22
CA GLU A 127 14.45 15.14 -15.15
C GLU A 127 13.88 16.53 -15.40
N GLN A 128 13.05 16.69 -16.45
CA GLN A 128 12.42 17.97 -16.76
C GLN A 128 11.44 18.41 -15.67
N HIS A 129 10.68 17.48 -15.09
CA HIS A 129 9.76 17.77 -14.00
C HIS A 129 10.50 18.30 -12.77
N LEU A 130 11.52 17.57 -12.31
CA LEU A 130 12.30 17.95 -11.13
C LEU A 130 13.06 19.26 -11.33
N ARG A 131 13.63 19.52 -12.51
CA ARG A 131 14.32 20.80 -12.81
C ARG A 131 13.40 22.02 -12.74
N ARG A 132 12.08 21.85 -12.76
CA ARG A 132 11.11 22.95 -12.58
C ARG A 132 10.83 23.27 -11.11
N LEU A 133 11.21 22.40 -10.17
CA LEU A 133 11.01 22.66 -8.74
C LEU A 133 11.96 23.77 -8.28
N PRO A 134 11.45 24.85 -7.65
CA PRO A 134 12.29 25.89 -7.09
C PRO A 134 13.26 25.31 -6.06
N GLY A 135 14.57 25.45 -6.31
CA GLY A 135 15.62 24.93 -5.44
C GLY A 135 16.33 23.70 -5.99
N VAL A 136 15.83 23.03 -7.02
CA VAL A 136 16.62 22.01 -7.74
C VAL A 136 17.71 22.67 -8.56
N VAL A 137 18.94 22.21 -8.39
CA VAL A 137 20.14 22.63 -9.13
C VAL A 137 20.39 21.71 -10.32
N ALA A 138 20.26 20.39 -10.10
CA ALA A 138 20.40 19.38 -11.16
C ALA A 138 19.54 18.14 -10.86
N ALA A 139 19.08 17.48 -11.91
CA ALA A 139 18.41 16.18 -11.85
C ALA A 139 18.80 15.37 -13.08
N GLU A 140 19.36 14.18 -12.86
CA GLU A 140 19.91 13.29 -13.89
C GLU A 140 19.52 11.84 -13.59
N VAL A 141 18.90 11.18 -14.56
CA VAL A 141 18.46 9.79 -14.43
C VAL A 141 19.41 8.87 -15.20
N ASN A 142 20.00 7.93 -14.48
CA ASN A 142 20.62 6.76 -15.08
C ASN A 142 19.56 5.66 -15.22
N LEU A 143 18.99 5.54 -16.43
CA LEU A 143 17.95 4.55 -16.72
C LEU A 143 18.44 3.11 -16.53
N ALA A 144 19.67 2.80 -16.93
CA ALA A 144 20.22 1.44 -16.84
C ALA A 144 20.40 0.99 -15.39
N ALA A 145 20.76 1.92 -14.50
CA ALA A 145 20.90 1.66 -13.06
C ALA A 145 19.61 1.93 -12.26
N GLN A 146 18.57 2.48 -12.90
CA GLN A 146 17.36 2.98 -12.24
C GLN A 146 17.66 3.92 -11.06
N ARG A 147 18.58 4.87 -11.29
CA ARG A 147 19.01 5.85 -10.29
C ARG A 147 18.75 7.27 -10.74
N LEU A 148 18.24 8.09 -9.83
CA LEU A 148 18.18 9.55 -9.96
C LEU A 148 19.27 10.17 -9.10
N ARG A 149 20.17 10.93 -9.71
CA ARG A 149 20.99 11.91 -9.00
C ARG A 149 20.24 13.23 -8.97
N VAL A 150 19.97 13.74 -7.78
CA VAL A 150 19.36 15.05 -7.58
C VAL A 150 20.25 15.93 -6.72
N ARG A 151 20.42 17.17 -7.14
CA ARG A 151 21.13 18.22 -6.41
C ARG A 151 20.19 19.38 -6.15
N TRP A 152 20.14 19.89 -4.93
CA TRP A 152 19.20 20.95 -4.55
C TRP A 152 19.75 21.87 -3.46
N GLN A 153 19.16 23.05 -3.33
CA GLN A 153 19.42 24.01 -2.25
C GLN A 153 18.54 23.69 -1.03
N ALA A 154 19.17 23.29 0.07
CA ALA A 154 18.48 22.92 1.31
C ALA A 154 17.68 24.09 1.93
N SER A 155 18.10 25.33 1.64
CA SER A 155 17.38 26.52 2.07
C SER A 155 16.06 26.78 1.32
N ARG A 156 15.84 26.11 0.19
CA ARG A 156 14.70 26.36 -0.72
C ARG A 156 13.78 25.17 -0.92
N LEU A 157 14.30 23.95 -0.78
CA LEU A 157 13.55 22.73 -1.06
C LEU A 157 13.96 21.63 -0.09
N ARG A 158 12.98 20.94 0.48
CA ARG A 158 13.23 19.77 1.33
C ARG A 158 13.24 18.49 0.50
N LEU A 159 13.89 17.47 1.04
CA LEU A 159 13.99 16.18 0.35
C LEU A 159 12.62 15.49 0.24
N SER A 160 11.77 15.64 1.26
CA SER A 160 10.38 15.15 1.21
C SER A 160 9.56 15.74 0.05
N GLU A 161 9.81 17.00 -0.31
CA GLU A 161 9.15 17.68 -1.42
C GLU A 161 9.65 17.17 -2.77
N ILE A 162 10.90 16.72 -2.86
CA ILE A 162 11.44 16.02 -4.03
C ILE A 162 10.79 14.64 -4.15
N PHE A 163 10.70 13.87 -3.06
CA PHE A 163 10.02 12.56 -3.08
C PHE A 163 8.55 12.66 -3.49
N ALA A 164 7.83 13.70 -3.04
CA ALA A 164 6.43 13.92 -3.41
C ALA A 164 6.23 14.31 -4.89
N ALA A 165 7.29 14.68 -5.60
CA ALA A 165 7.26 15.13 -6.99
C ALA A 165 7.71 14.07 -8.01
N ILE A 166 8.04 12.87 -7.54
CA ILE A 166 8.48 11.72 -8.35
C ILE A 166 7.36 10.68 -8.34
#